data_AF-A0A2S3QUC9-F1
#
_entry.id   AF-A0A2S3QUC9-F1
#
_cell.length_a   1.000
_cell.length_b   1.000
_cell.length_c   1.000
_cell.angle_alpha   90.00
_cell.angle_beta   90.00
_cell.angle_gamma   90.00
#
_symmetry.space_group_name_H-M   'P 1'
#
loop_
_entity.id
_entity.type
_entity.pdbx_description
1 polymer ?
#
loop_
_entity_poly.entity_id
_entity_poly.type
_entity_poly.pdbx_seq_one_letter_code
_entity_poly.pdbx_strand_id
1 'polypeptide(L)'
;MKNYYKVLLVATISHFSLALSPPPPQAQVIEEVKFEPHMVEHLIKGCPENSECNSQMGKVSEDFKQTFLKDSLIKKKEFANKYGLPFTFWTTLPKDKNTITYQSKCSFHHPQKDKFGKIVNDRQPIYEGIRFLKSTKELSNNQDILPNIMLRQGQDKPTIIPRHSIPFYTNGAAIYFQQEYRGVDFKFKIENEKVSLFTDKLQNYEIQSGACSEELLTKFKEINSQKLYQSAYCKLIYDAKAKKYFRYIFGWSC
;
A
#
# COMPACT_ATOMS: atom_id res chain seq x y z
N MET A 1 97.06 15.14 0.80
CA MET A 1 97.28 14.15 -0.28
C MET A 1 95.98 13.45 -0.58
N LYS A 2 95.69 13.31 -1.88
CA LYS A 2 94.43 12.85 -2.49
C LYS A 2 93.87 11.60 -1.83
N ASN A 3 92.57 11.55 -1.56
CA ASN A 3 91.85 10.28 -1.63
C ASN A 3 90.44 10.46 -2.20
N TYR A 4 90.22 9.60 -3.20
CA TYR A 4 89.22 9.62 -4.24
C TYR A 4 87.80 9.32 -3.73
N TYR A 5 86.84 10.06 -4.27
CA TYR A 5 85.42 9.69 -4.31
C TYR A 5 85.26 8.36 -5.08
N LYS A 6 84.68 7.34 -4.45
CA LYS A 6 84.04 6.22 -5.16
C LYS A 6 82.54 6.47 -5.20
N VAL A 7 82.08 6.80 -6.39
CA VAL A 7 80.67 6.94 -6.78
C VAL A 7 79.98 5.58 -6.64
N LEU A 8 78.91 5.53 -5.85
CA LEU A 8 78.03 4.37 -5.77
C LEU A 8 76.99 4.50 -6.90
N LEU A 9 77.14 3.69 -7.94
CA LEU A 9 76.14 3.54 -9.00
C LEU A 9 75.00 2.67 -8.46
N VAL A 10 73.90 3.30 -8.05
CA VAL A 10 72.65 2.60 -7.77
C VAL A 10 71.96 2.33 -9.10
N ALA A 11 72.09 1.11 -9.61
CA ALA A 11 71.27 0.63 -10.71
C ALA A 11 69.87 0.34 -10.17
N THR A 12 68.92 1.24 -10.41
CA THR A 12 67.49 0.97 -10.18
C THR A 12 67.01 0.02 -11.26
N ILE A 13 66.87 -1.27 -10.91
CA ILE A 13 66.14 -2.25 -11.73
C ILE A 13 64.66 -1.92 -11.59
N SER A 14 64.13 -1.12 -12.50
CA SER A 14 62.70 -0.93 -12.69
C SER A 14 62.11 -2.28 -13.12
N HIS A 15 61.57 -3.02 -12.15
CA HIS A 15 60.73 -4.18 -12.41
C HIS A 15 59.44 -3.67 -13.06
N PHE A 16 59.39 -3.71 -14.39
CA PHE A 16 58.13 -3.65 -15.11
C PHE A 16 57.35 -4.93 -14.77
N SER A 17 56.54 -4.85 -13.73
CA SER A 17 55.48 -5.82 -13.50
C SER A 17 54.46 -5.59 -14.61
N LEU A 18 54.47 -6.46 -15.63
CA LEU A 18 53.35 -6.62 -16.55
C LEU A 18 52.14 -7.02 -15.69
N ALA A 19 51.35 -6.01 -15.28
CA ALA A 19 50.06 -6.24 -14.67
C ALA A 19 49.18 -6.94 -15.72
N LEU A 20 49.06 -8.25 -15.61
CA LEU A 20 48.08 -9.04 -16.35
C LEU A 20 46.72 -8.40 -16.11
N SER A 21 46.10 -7.89 -17.17
CA SER A 21 44.74 -7.41 -17.16
C SER A 21 43.86 -8.47 -16.48
N PRO A 22 42.96 -8.10 -15.54
CA PRO A 22 42.03 -9.07 -14.99
C PRO A 22 41.25 -9.71 -16.14
N PRO A 23 41.01 -11.03 -16.10
CA PRO A 23 40.25 -11.70 -17.14
C PRO A 23 38.89 -11.00 -17.32
N PRO A 24 38.39 -10.88 -18.55
CA PRO A 24 37.08 -10.30 -18.78
C PRO A 24 36.04 -11.05 -17.92
N PRO A 25 35.11 -10.34 -17.28
CA PRO A 25 34.10 -10.97 -16.44
C PRO A 25 33.40 -12.07 -17.24
N GLN A 26 33.43 -13.28 -16.70
CA GLN A 26 32.74 -14.41 -17.32
C GLN A 26 31.28 -14.02 -17.54
N ALA A 27 30.81 -14.14 -18.78
CA ALA A 27 29.42 -13.88 -19.12
C ALA A 27 28.54 -14.73 -18.20
N GLN A 28 27.74 -14.08 -17.35
CA GLN A 28 26.73 -14.78 -16.57
C GLN A 28 25.76 -15.40 -17.57
N VAL A 29 25.68 -16.73 -17.58
CA VAL A 29 24.67 -17.47 -18.32
C VAL A 29 23.33 -17.00 -17.75
N ILE A 30 22.61 -16.20 -18.53
CA ILE A 30 21.23 -15.82 -18.20
C ILE A 30 20.44 -17.12 -18.37
N GLU A 31 20.02 -17.71 -17.26
CA GLU A 31 19.14 -18.87 -17.26
C GLU A 31 17.88 -18.49 -18.06
N GLU A 32 17.60 -19.20 -19.16
CA GLU A 32 16.44 -18.91 -19.99
C GLU A 32 15.15 -19.15 -19.18
N VAL A 33 14.54 -18.06 -18.72
CA VAL A 33 13.24 -18.12 -18.06
C VAL A 33 12.19 -18.44 -19.13
N LYS A 34 11.57 -19.61 -19.03
CA LYS A 34 10.42 -19.96 -19.87
C LYS A 34 9.30 -18.95 -19.63
N PHE A 35 9.03 -18.12 -20.63
CA PHE A 35 8.00 -17.09 -20.55
C PHE A 35 6.61 -17.73 -20.44
N GLU A 36 5.88 -17.37 -19.39
CA GLU A 36 4.48 -17.76 -19.19
C GLU A 36 3.54 -16.57 -19.46
N PRO A 37 2.27 -16.78 -19.86
CA PRO A 37 1.36 -15.68 -20.16
C PRO A 37 1.21 -14.63 -19.05
N HIS A 38 1.29 -15.04 -17.78
CA HIS A 38 1.18 -14.12 -16.65
C HIS A 38 2.38 -13.17 -16.52
N MET A 39 3.54 -13.53 -17.10
CA MET A 39 4.77 -12.73 -17.09
C MET A 39 4.67 -11.47 -17.94
N VAL A 40 3.61 -11.31 -18.74
CA VAL A 40 3.25 -10.04 -19.38
C VAL A 40 2.87 -8.99 -18.35
N GLU A 41 2.17 -9.39 -17.28
CA GLU A 41 1.70 -8.49 -16.22
C GLU A 41 2.72 -8.40 -15.07
N HIS A 42 3.25 -9.55 -14.64
CA HIS A 42 4.20 -9.64 -13.53
C HIS A 42 4.96 -10.97 -13.56
N LEU A 43 6.25 -10.97 -13.22
CA LEU A 43 7.09 -12.20 -13.17
C LEU A 43 6.64 -13.25 -12.14
N ILE A 44 5.64 -12.92 -11.31
CA ILE A 44 5.14 -13.77 -10.22
C ILE A 44 3.66 -13.90 -10.42
N LYS A 45 3.20 -15.12 -10.67
CA LYS A 45 1.80 -15.42 -10.87
C LYS A 45 0.93 -14.90 -9.70
N GLY A 46 -0.14 -14.19 -10.06
CA GLY A 46 -1.10 -13.65 -9.10
C GLY A 46 -0.74 -12.28 -8.55
N CYS A 47 0.50 -11.81 -8.73
CA CYS A 47 0.86 -10.44 -8.42
C CYS A 47 0.27 -9.49 -9.48
N PRO A 48 -0.37 -8.38 -9.06
CA PRO A 48 -0.87 -7.39 -9.99
C PRO A 48 0.24 -6.68 -10.77
N GLU A 49 -0.10 -6.15 -11.94
CA GLU A 49 0.79 -5.35 -12.77
C GLU A 49 1.34 -4.13 -11.98
N ASN A 50 2.61 -3.81 -12.20
CA ASN A 50 3.31 -2.66 -11.59
C ASN A 50 3.28 -2.65 -10.04
N SER A 51 3.13 -3.83 -9.43
CA SER A 51 3.17 -3.99 -7.98
C SER A 51 4.52 -4.53 -7.49
N GLU A 52 4.92 -4.13 -6.30
CA GLU A 52 5.93 -4.82 -5.52
C GLU A 52 5.23 -5.92 -4.72
N CYS A 53 5.42 -7.16 -5.16
CA CYS A 53 4.70 -8.31 -4.66
C CYS A 53 5.61 -9.54 -4.60
N ASN A 54 5.49 -10.33 -3.53
CA ASN A 54 6.23 -11.58 -3.38
C ASN A 54 5.36 -12.80 -3.70
N SER A 55 5.98 -13.96 -3.87
CA SER A 55 5.30 -15.20 -4.25
C SER A 55 4.20 -15.64 -3.27
N GLN A 56 4.35 -15.34 -1.96
CA GLN A 56 3.32 -15.65 -0.98
C GLN A 56 2.06 -14.80 -1.23
N MET A 57 2.23 -13.49 -1.42
CA MET A 57 1.11 -12.59 -1.70
C MET A 57 0.51 -12.82 -3.08
N GLY A 58 1.33 -13.13 -4.09
CA GLY A 58 0.87 -13.54 -5.41
C GLY A 58 -0.05 -14.77 -5.34
N LYS A 59 0.34 -15.78 -4.56
CA LYS A 59 -0.51 -16.96 -4.32
C LYS A 59 -1.84 -16.61 -3.65
N VAL A 60 -1.83 -15.84 -2.56
CA VAL A 60 -3.07 -15.45 -1.85
C VAL A 60 -3.99 -14.63 -2.76
N SER A 61 -3.41 -13.71 -3.55
CA SER A 61 -4.11 -12.90 -4.54
C SER A 61 -4.75 -13.74 -5.65
N GLU A 62 -4.05 -14.78 -6.13
CA GLU A 62 -4.60 -15.68 -7.14
C GLU A 62 -5.69 -16.59 -6.57
N ASP A 63 -5.46 -17.15 -5.38
CA ASP A 63 -6.46 -17.95 -4.66
C ASP A 63 -7.74 -17.14 -4.41
N PHE A 64 -7.61 -15.85 -4.07
CA PHE A 64 -8.75 -14.93 -3.94
C PHE A 64 -9.52 -14.83 -5.26
N LYS A 65 -8.83 -14.49 -6.36
CA LYS A 65 -9.46 -14.31 -7.68
C LYS A 65 -10.21 -15.56 -8.11
N GLN A 66 -9.58 -16.73 -8.01
CA GLN A 66 -10.22 -18.00 -8.39
C GLN A 66 -11.42 -18.31 -7.48
N THR A 67 -11.26 -18.17 -6.16
CA THR A 67 -12.33 -18.48 -5.19
C THR A 67 -13.55 -17.59 -5.38
N PHE A 68 -13.34 -16.29 -5.58
CA PHE A 68 -14.45 -15.35 -5.65
C PHE A 68 -15.16 -15.35 -7.02
N LEU A 69 -14.48 -15.72 -8.10
CA LEU A 69 -15.07 -15.84 -9.42
C LEU A 69 -15.84 -17.15 -9.63
N LYS A 70 -15.30 -18.28 -9.14
CA LYS A 70 -15.76 -19.61 -9.58
C LYS A 70 -16.39 -20.46 -8.48
N ASP A 71 -16.04 -20.22 -7.22
CA ASP A 71 -16.41 -21.14 -6.15
C ASP A 71 -17.72 -20.77 -5.43
N SER A 72 -18.19 -21.73 -4.62
CA SER A 72 -19.38 -21.58 -3.78
C SER A 72 -19.21 -20.53 -2.69
N LEU A 73 -20.33 -20.05 -2.14
CA LEU A 73 -20.31 -19.12 -1.01
C LEU A 73 -19.57 -19.67 0.21
N ILE A 74 -19.63 -20.98 0.46
CA ILE A 74 -18.92 -21.63 1.56
C ILE A 74 -17.41 -21.45 1.39
N LYS A 75 -16.89 -21.71 0.18
CA LYS A 75 -15.46 -21.53 -0.13
C LYS A 75 -15.01 -20.07 0.00
N LYS A 76 -15.84 -19.11 -0.40
CA LYS A 76 -15.56 -17.67 -0.21
C LYS A 76 -15.47 -17.30 1.28
N LYS A 77 -16.36 -17.85 2.12
CA LYS A 77 -16.31 -17.67 3.58
C LYS A 77 -15.07 -18.33 4.19
N GLU A 78 -14.72 -19.54 3.78
CA GLU A 78 -13.50 -20.25 4.20
C GLU A 78 -12.25 -19.43 3.87
N PHE A 79 -12.16 -18.90 2.64
CA PHE A 79 -11.07 -18.02 2.23
C PHE A 79 -10.99 -16.78 3.13
N ALA A 80 -12.09 -16.06 3.30
CA ALA A 80 -12.15 -14.84 4.10
C ALA A 80 -11.76 -15.09 5.57
N ASN A 81 -12.14 -16.25 6.13
CA ASN A 81 -11.74 -16.64 7.49
C ASN A 81 -10.26 -16.98 7.60
N LYS A 82 -9.69 -17.63 6.58
CA LYS A 82 -8.28 -18.06 6.56
C LYS A 82 -7.33 -16.88 6.33
N TYR A 83 -7.57 -16.12 5.27
CA TYR A 83 -6.66 -15.09 4.79
C TYR A 83 -7.13 -13.67 5.11
N GLY A 84 -8.44 -13.44 5.27
CA GLY A 84 -9.01 -12.11 5.29
C GLY A 84 -9.51 -11.65 3.92
N LEU A 85 -9.77 -10.35 3.79
CA LEU A 85 -10.21 -9.72 2.54
C LEU A 85 -9.25 -8.61 2.13
N PRO A 86 -9.07 -8.35 0.81
CA PRO A 86 -8.24 -7.26 0.33
C PRO A 86 -8.66 -5.94 0.97
N PHE A 87 -7.70 -5.22 1.54
CA PHE A 87 -7.91 -3.96 2.24
C PHE A 87 -6.81 -2.98 1.86
N THR A 88 -7.22 -1.81 1.38
CA THR A 88 -6.32 -0.77 0.84
C THR A 88 -5.95 0.27 1.89
N PHE A 89 -4.67 0.65 1.94
CA PHE A 89 -4.15 1.67 2.86
C PHE A 89 -2.93 2.40 2.26
N TRP A 90 -2.38 3.36 2.99
CA TRP A 90 -1.12 4.04 2.64
C TRP A 90 0.03 3.48 3.47
N THR A 91 1.24 3.44 2.93
CA THR A 91 2.42 2.96 3.69
C THR A 91 3.68 3.71 3.28
N THR A 92 4.66 3.78 4.15
CA THR A 92 6.00 4.30 3.83
C THR A 92 6.95 3.21 3.34
N LEU A 93 6.54 1.94 3.37
CA LEU A 93 7.35 0.82 2.91
C LEU A 93 7.14 0.59 1.41
N PRO A 94 8.19 0.68 0.57
CA PRO A 94 8.09 0.32 -0.84
C PRO A 94 7.84 -1.18 -1.03
N LYS A 95 8.25 -2.01 -0.06
CA LYS A 95 8.14 -3.46 -0.07
C LYS A 95 7.93 -3.99 1.33
N ASP A 96 7.00 -4.92 1.50
CA ASP A 96 6.71 -5.57 2.77
C ASP A 96 6.31 -7.04 2.53
N LYS A 97 6.56 -7.89 3.52
CA LYS A 97 6.34 -9.35 3.38
C LYS A 97 4.86 -9.71 3.19
N ASN A 98 3.96 -8.94 3.78
CA ASN A 98 2.53 -9.27 3.78
C ASN A 98 1.69 -8.27 2.98
N THR A 99 2.32 -7.34 2.26
CA THR A 99 1.65 -6.27 1.52
C THR A 99 2.01 -6.35 0.06
N ILE A 100 1.01 -6.16 -0.80
CA ILE A 100 1.22 -5.81 -2.20
C ILE A 100 1.27 -4.30 -2.25
N THR A 101 2.41 -3.74 -2.66
CA THR A 101 2.62 -2.30 -2.69
C THR A 101 2.67 -1.75 -4.11
N TYR A 102 2.26 -0.50 -4.28
CA TYR A 102 2.35 0.24 -5.55
C TYR A 102 2.95 1.61 -5.30
N GLN A 103 3.60 2.15 -6.33
CA GLN A 103 3.88 3.58 -6.37
C GLN A 103 2.57 4.36 -6.24
N SER A 104 2.57 5.37 -5.38
CA SER A 104 1.39 6.22 -5.22
C SER A 104 1.10 6.96 -6.53
N LYS A 105 -0.17 7.06 -6.92
CA LYS A 105 -0.55 7.92 -8.05
C LYS A 105 -0.54 9.41 -7.69
N CYS A 106 -0.48 9.71 -6.39
CA CYS A 106 -0.44 11.07 -5.86
C CYS A 106 0.95 11.69 -6.02
N SER A 107 1.06 12.79 -6.76
CA SER A 107 2.31 13.57 -6.81
C SER A 107 2.71 14.13 -5.44
N PHE A 108 1.74 14.40 -4.57
CA PHE A 108 1.97 14.87 -3.20
C PHE A 108 2.68 13.83 -2.31
N HIS A 109 2.65 12.56 -2.69
CA HIS A 109 3.27 11.46 -1.98
C HIS A 109 4.70 11.16 -2.46
N HIS A 110 5.19 11.91 -3.46
CA HIS A 110 6.53 11.75 -4.00
C HIS A 110 7.46 12.85 -3.48
N PRO A 111 8.77 12.56 -3.32
CA PRO A 111 9.76 13.60 -3.10
C PRO A 111 9.71 14.63 -4.24
N GLN A 112 9.68 15.91 -3.88
CA GLN A 112 9.75 17.00 -4.85
C GLN A 112 11.16 17.09 -5.39
N LYS A 113 11.28 17.20 -6.71
CA LYS A 113 12.56 17.36 -7.40
C LYS A 113 12.61 18.73 -8.07
N ASP A 114 13.79 19.34 -8.11
CA ASP A 114 14.01 20.56 -8.88
C ASP A 114 14.09 20.22 -10.39
N LYS A 115 14.28 21.26 -11.21
CA LYS A 115 14.45 21.12 -12.67
C LYS A 115 15.64 20.27 -13.09
N PHE A 116 16.56 19.96 -12.18
CA PHE A 116 17.74 19.12 -12.40
C PHE A 116 17.60 17.72 -11.78
N GLY A 117 16.41 17.38 -11.24
CA GLY A 117 16.14 16.09 -10.63
C GLY A 117 16.63 15.95 -9.19
N LYS A 118 17.17 17.01 -8.57
CA LYS A 118 17.64 16.99 -7.18
C LYS A 118 16.45 17.10 -6.24
N ILE A 119 16.41 16.25 -5.22
CA ILE A 119 15.37 16.27 -4.19
C ILE A 119 15.42 17.60 -3.43
N VAL A 120 14.31 18.34 -3.44
CA VAL A 120 14.14 19.67 -2.82
C VAL A 120 13.49 19.56 -1.44
N ASN A 121 12.68 18.52 -1.22
CA ASN A 121 12.14 18.21 0.09
C ASN A 121 12.39 16.73 0.44
N ASP A 122 12.86 16.48 1.65
CA ASP A 122 13.14 15.12 2.14
C ASP A 122 11.87 14.47 2.70
N ARG A 123 10.76 14.61 1.97
CA ARG A 123 9.51 13.98 2.38
C ARG A 123 9.62 12.49 2.14
N GLN A 124 9.37 11.69 3.18
CA GLN A 124 9.28 10.24 3.06
C GLN A 124 8.24 9.87 1.99
N PRO A 125 8.61 9.06 0.97
CA PRO A 125 7.67 8.59 -0.04
C PRO A 125 6.52 7.81 0.60
N ILE A 126 5.32 7.97 0.04
CA ILE A 126 4.13 7.21 0.44
C ILE A 126 3.70 6.33 -0.73
N TYR A 127 3.41 5.07 -0.42
CA TYR A 127 3.01 4.01 -1.33
C TYR A 127 1.58 3.56 -1.03
N GLU A 128 0.94 2.96 -2.01
CA GLU A 128 -0.35 2.30 -1.83
C GLU A 128 -0.11 0.86 -1.40
N GLY A 129 -0.77 0.41 -0.32
CA GLY A 129 -0.67 -0.96 0.17
C GLY A 129 -2.00 -1.71 0.07
N ILE A 130 -1.92 -3.01 -0.22
CA ILE A 130 -3.03 -3.96 -0.13
C ILE A 130 -2.61 -5.12 0.76
N ARG A 131 -3.43 -5.39 1.80
CA ARG A 131 -3.30 -6.57 2.67
C ARG A 131 -4.61 -7.34 2.71
N PHE A 132 -4.52 -8.66 2.86
CA PHE A 132 -5.68 -9.47 3.21
C PHE A 132 -5.86 -9.42 4.72
N LEU A 133 -6.91 -8.74 5.19
CA LEU A 133 -7.11 -8.46 6.62
C LEU A 133 -8.32 -9.19 7.18
N LYS A 134 -8.18 -9.66 8.41
CA LYS A 134 -9.30 -10.15 9.24
C LYS A 134 -9.70 -9.09 10.26
N SER A 135 -8.77 -8.20 10.63
CA SER A 135 -9.05 -7.06 11.49
C SER A 135 -8.28 -5.81 11.06
N THR A 136 -8.92 -4.65 11.23
CA THR A 136 -8.25 -3.35 11.04
C THR A 136 -7.20 -3.06 12.11
N LYS A 137 -7.22 -3.76 13.26
CA LYS A 137 -6.14 -3.68 14.27
C LYS A 137 -4.77 -4.06 13.73
N GLU A 138 -4.74 -4.92 12.71
CA GLU A 138 -3.50 -5.32 12.02
C GLU A 138 -2.80 -4.14 11.32
N LEU A 139 -3.51 -3.02 11.10
CA LEU A 139 -2.96 -1.79 10.54
C LEU A 139 -2.53 -0.78 11.62
N SER A 140 -3.14 -0.79 12.80
CA SER A 140 -2.88 0.21 13.84
C SER A 140 -1.54 0.03 14.57
N ASN A 141 -0.95 -1.16 14.51
CA ASN A 141 0.23 -1.52 15.32
C ASN A 141 1.57 -1.28 14.59
N ASN A 142 1.56 -0.69 13.40
CA ASN A 142 2.76 -0.49 12.60
C ASN A 142 2.89 0.98 12.19
N GLN A 143 3.98 1.63 12.62
CA GLN A 143 4.25 3.04 12.33
C GLN A 143 4.41 3.37 10.85
N ASP A 144 4.77 2.37 10.03
CA ASP A 144 4.94 2.51 8.59
C ASP A 144 3.62 2.33 7.83
N ILE A 145 2.54 2.02 8.54
CA ILE A 145 1.19 1.90 7.99
C ILE A 145 0.40 3.13 8.35
N LEU A 146 -0.14 3.77 7.32
CA LEU A 146 -0.91 5.00 7.38
C LEU A 146 -2.37 4.65 6.99
N PRO A 147 -3.21 4.24 7.95
CA PRO A 147 -4.56 3.78 7.63
C PRO A 147 -5.45 4.91 7.12
N ASN A 148 -6.35 4.57 6.19
CA ASN A 148 -7.42 5.50 5.83
C ASN A 148 -8.44 5.55 6.95
N ILE A 149 -8.98 6.74 7.21
CA ILE A 149 -9.90 6.95 8.33
C ILE A 149 -11.17 7.67 7.91
N MET A 150 -12.26 7.33 8.60
CA MET A 150 -13.46 8.14 8.67
C MET A 150 -13.74 8.53 10.12
N LEU A 151 -14.28 9.71 10.35
CA LEU A 151 -14.69 10.16 11.67
C LEU A 151 -16.13 10.67 11.63
N ARG A 152 -16.98 10.13 12.50
CA ARG A 152 -18.36 10.58 12.66
C ARG A 152 -18.42 11.81 13.57
N GLN A 153 -19.32 12.74 13.29
CA GLN A 153 -19.58 13.86 14.19
C GLN A 153 -20.02 13.36 15.57
N GLY A 154 -19.45 13.95 16.64
CA GLY A 154 -19.69 13.54 18.02
C GLY A 154 -18.97 12.26 18.45
N GLN A 155 -18.12 11.66 17.61
CA GLN A 155 -17.18 10.61 18.02
C GLN A 155 -15.78 11.17 18.21
N ASP A 156 -15.00 10.56 19.11
CA ASP A 156 -13.63 10.98 19.38
C ASP A 156 -12.61 10.10 18.64
N LYS A 157 -12.93 8.82 18.43
CA LYS A 157 -12.03 7.88 17.76
C LYS A 157 -12.40 7.73 16.29
N PRO A 158 -11.43 7.89 15.37
CA PRO A 158 -11.66 7.57 13.97
C PRO A 158 -11.84 6.06 13.77
N THR A 159 -12.56 5.69 12.73
CA THR A 159 -12.65 4.30 12.26
C THR A 159 -11.75 4.10 11.05
N ILE A 160 -10.96 3.03 11.06
CA ILE A 160 -10.14 2.64 9.92
C ILE A 160 -11.03 2.09 8.81
N ILE A 161 -10.84 2.62 7.61
CA ILE A 161 -11.57 2.25 6.40
C ILE A 161 -10.58 1.93 5.28
N PRO A 162 -11.01 1.21 4.24
CA PRO A 162 -10.19 1.08 3.04
C PRO A 162 -10.05 2.41 2.29
N ARG A 163 -8.96 2.56 1.53
CA ARG A 163 -8.76 3.67 0.58
C ARG A 163 -9.78 3.62 -0.57
N HIS A 164 -10.08 4.78 -1.15
CA HIS A 164 -10.94 4.95 -2.34
C HIS A 164 -12.33 4.32 -2.18
N SER A 165 -12.86 4.32 -0.97
CA SER A 165 -14.15 3.70 -0.69
C SER A 165 -14.89 4.48 0.37
N ILE A 166 -16.15 4.77 0.09
CA ILE A 166 -17.09 5.36 1.03
C ILE A 166 -18.08 4.24 1.38
N PRO A 167 -18.43 4.06 2.67
CA PRO A 167 -19.37 3.02 3.01
C PRO A 167 -20.77 3.35 2.47
N PHE A 168 -21.51 2.32 2.08
CA PHE A 168 -22.88 2.45 1.58
C PHE A 168 -23.82 2.92 2.69
N TYR A 169 -23.70 2.32 3.86
CA TYR A 169 -24.49 2.66 5.06
C TYR A 169 -23.80 2.13 6.32
N THR A 170 -24.30 2.57 7.48
CA THR A 170 -23.95 2.00 8.79
C THR A 170 -25.15 1.32 9.42
N ASN A 171 -24.92 0.35 10.31
CA ASN A 171 -25.97 -0.29 11.11
C ASN A 171 -25.45 -0.41 12.54
N GLY A 172 -25.57 0.67 13.32
CA GLY A 172 -24.94 0.75 14.63
C GLY A 172 -23.42 0.80 14.50
N ALA A 173 -22.73 -0.25 14.98
CA ALA A 173 -21.27 -0.35 14.91
C ALA A 173 -20.76 -0.96 13.59
N ALA A 174 -21.63 -1.57 12.79
CA ALA A 174 -21.27 -2.18 11.52
C ALA A 174 -21.25 -1.14 10.40
N ILE A 175 -20.19 -1.15 9.58
CA ILE A 175 -20.00 -0.27 8.44
C ILE A 175 -19.84 -1.15 7.19
N TYR A 176 -20.64 -0.90 6.14
CA TYR A 176 -20.74 -1.78 4.98
C TYR A 176 -20.06 -1.18 3.75
N PHE A 177 -19.22 -1.97 3.11
CA PHE A 177 -18.43 -1.59 1.94
C PHE A 177 -18.66 -2.56 0.78
N GLN A 178 -18.43 -2.05 -0.44
CA GLN A 178 -18.20 -2.85 -1.62
C GLN A 178 -16.90 -2.38 -2.25
N GLN A 179 -16.08 -3.32 -2.69
CA GLN A 179 -14.81 -3.06 -3.37
C GLN A 179 -14.61 -4.00 -4.53
N GLU A 180 -13.73 -3.57 -5.43
CA GLU A 180 -13.22 -4.35 -6.55
C GLU A 180 -11.74 -4.64 -6.29
N TYR A 181 -11.33 -5.89 -6.51
CA TYR A 181 -9.91 -6.26 -6.55
C TYR A 181 -9.65 -7.35 -7.60
N ARG A 182 -8.80 -7.05 -8.59
CA ARG A 182 -8.40 -7.95 -9.69
C ARG A 182 -9.57 -8.50 -10.52
N GLY A 183 -10.52 -7.64 -10.85
CA GLY A 183 -11.74 -7.94 -11.61
C GLY A 183 -12.82 -8.63 -10.78
N VAL A 184 -12.74 -8.55 -9.46
CA VAL A 184 -13.68 -9.23 -8.55
C VAL A 184 -14.34 -8.23 -7.63
N ASP A 185 -15.66 -8.10 -7.75
CA ASP A 185 -16.48 -7.38 -6.80
C ASP A 185 -16.76 -8.22 -5.55
N PHE A 186 -16.55 -7.63 -4.38
CA PHE A 186 -16.89 -8.24 -3.10
C PHE A 186 -17.44 -7.20 -2.13
N LYS A 187 -18.25 -7.68 -1.18
CA LYS A 187 -18.87 -6.86 -0.16
C LYS A 187 -18.39 -7.31 1.19
N PHE A 188 -18.17 -6.37 2.10
CA PHE A 188 -17.74 -6.70 3.43
C PHE A 188 -18.27 -5.68 4.42
N LYS A 189 -18.19 -6.05 5.69
CA LYS A 189 -18.44 -5.12 6.78
C LYS A 189 -17.24 -5.04 7.70
N ILE A 190 -17.07 -3.87 8.29
CA ILE A 190 -16.21 -3.63 9.44
C ILE A 190 -17.11 -3.45 10.65
N GLU A 191 -16.94 -4.28 11.67
CA GLU A 191 -17.69 -4.19 12.93
C GLU A 191 -16.76 -4.54 14.08
N ASN A 192 -16.60 -3.62 15.04
CA ASN A 192 -15.64 -3.78 16.14
C ASN A 192 -14.24 -4.18 15.64
N GLU A 193 -13.75 -3.48 14.61
CA GLU A 193 -12.46 -3.73 13.95
C GLU A 193 -12.36 -5.06 13.21
N LYS A 194 -13.38 -5.92 13.21
CA LYS A 194 -13.38 -7.18 12.43
C LYS A 194 -13.80 -6.89 11.00
N VAL A 195 -12.99 -7.33 10.05
CA VAL A 195 -13.30 -7.33 8.61
C VAL A 195 -13.94 -8.67 8.28
N SER A 196 -15.15 -8.66 7.72
CA SER A 196 -15.86 -9.90 7.41
C SER A 196 -16.66 -9.81 6.11
N LEU A 197 -16.68 -10.91 5.36
CA LEU A 197 -17.44 -11.04 4.12
C LEU A 197 -18.93 -10.79 4.38
N PHE A 198 -19.52 -9.91 3.59
CA PHE A 198 -20.96 -9.63 3.60
C PHE A 198 -21.57 -10.19 2.33
N THR A 199 -22.63 -10.97 2.45
CA THR A 199 -23.15 -11.79 1.34
C THR A 199 -24.54 -11.36 0.88
N ASP A 200 -25.23 -10.58 1.70
CA ASP A 200 -26.58 -10.17 1.41
C ASP A 200 -26.57 -8.98 0.45
N LYS A 201 -27.77 -8.63 -0.05
CA LYS A 201 -27.94 -7.44 -0.87
C LYS A 201 -27.66 -6.20 -0.01
N LEU A 202 -26.73 -5.35 -0.46
CA LEU A 202 -26.53 -4.04 0.15
C LEU A 202 -27.81 -3.21 -0.06
N GLN A 203 -28.26 -2.59 1.02
CA GLN A 203 -29.33 -1.61 0.94
C GLN A 203 -28.79 -0.35 0.28
N ASN A 204 -29.49 0.13 -0.74
CA ASN A 204 -29.07 1.29 -1.50
C ASN A 204 -29.66 2.55 -0.85
N TYR A 205 -28.97 3.06 0.17
CA TYR A 205 -29.24 4.39 0.71
C TYR A 205 -28.37 5.40 -0.02
N GLU A 206 -28.97 6.50 -0.47
CA GLU A 206 -28.23 7.55 -1.14
C GLU A 206 -27.22 8.17 -0.17
N ILE A 207 -25.95 8.23 -0.57
CA ILE A 207 -24.89 8.96 0.14
C ILE A 207 -25.00 10.42 -0.26
N GLN A 208 -25.32 11.29 0.69
CA GLN A 208 -25.50 12.72 0.40
C GLN A 208 -24.22 13.49 0.65
N SER A 209 -23.98 14.52 -0.14
CA SER A 209 -22.94 15.51 0.17
C SER A 209 -23.35 16.34 1.37
N GLY A 210 -22.39 16.72 2.22
CA GLY A 210 -22.65 17.59 3.36
C GLY A 210 -21.47 18.51 3.64
N ALA A 211 -21.75 19.72 4.13
CA ALA A 211 -20.71 20.60 4.64
C ALA A 211 -20.08 19.98 5.90
N CYS A 212 -18.77 20.17 6.08
CA CYS A 212 -18.08 19.79 7.30
C CYS A 212 -18.35 20.81 8.40
N SER A 213 -18.70 20.32 9.60
CA SER A 213 -18.75 21.15 10.80
C SER A 213 -17.34 21.53 11.26
N GLU A 214 -17.21 22.67 11.97
CA GLU A 214 -15.95 23.07 12.59
C GLU A 214 -15.36 22.00 13.52
N GLU A 215 -16.21 21.32 14.32
CA GLU A 215 -15.79 20.21 15.19
C GLU A 215 -15.02 19.13 14.41
N LEU A 216 -15.62 18.61 13.33
CA LEU A 216 -15.00 17.60 12.47
C LEU A 216 -13.71 18.09 11.81
N LEU A 217 -13.69 19.34 11.32
CA LEU A 217 -12.51 19.91 10.69
C LEU A 217 -11.34 20.03 11.68
N THR A 218 -11.61 20.46 12.92
CA THR A 218 -10.61 20.57 13.97
C THR A 218 -10.06 19.19 14.34
N LYS A 219 -10.94 18.21 14.63
CA LYS A 219 -10.53 16.83 14.93
C LYS A 219 -9.75 16.19 13.77
N PHE A 220 -10.17 16.43 12.54
CA PHE A 220 -9.45 15.89 11.38
C PHE A 220 -8.08 16.51 11.19
N LYS A 221 -7.89 17.81 11.46
CA LYS A 221 -6.56 18.45 11.41
C LYS A 221 -5.58 17.82 12.39
N GLU A 222 -6.04 17.46 13.60
CA GLU A 222 -5.22 16.76 14.59
C GLU A 222 -4.78 15.38 14.09
N ILE A 223 -5.72 14.64 13.48
CA ILE A 223 -5.45 13.31 12.92
C ILE A 223 -4.52 13.40 11.69
N ASN A 224 -4.69 14.40 10.83
CA ASN A 224 -3.89 14.63 9.63
C ASN A 224 -2.58 15.40 9.90
N SER A 225 -2.05 15.34 11.13
CA SER A 225 -0.80 16.04 11.50
C SER A 225 0.41 15.62 10.67
N GLN A 226 0.43 14.39 10.16
CA GLN A 226 1.45 13.87 9.24
C GLN A 226 1.24 14.29 7.77
N LYS A 227 0.24 15.13 7.49
CA LYS A 227 -0.11 15.67 6.17
C LYS A 227 -0.33 14.58 5.12
N LEU A 228 -0.93 13.45 5.50
CA LEU A 228 -1.30 12.36 4.57
C LEU A 228 -2.36 12.81 3.55
N TYR A 229 -3.26 13.69 3.98
CA TYR A 229 -4.35 14.21 3.15
C TYR A 229 -4.09 15.67 2.78
N GLN A 230 -4.38 16.04 1.53
CA GLN A 230 -4.34 17.43 1.04
C GLN A 230 -5.54 18.22 1.55
N SER A 231 -6.70 17.59 1.68
CA SER A 231 -7.89 18.20 2.26
C SER A 231 -8.79 17.17 2.95
N ALA A 232 -9.98 17.60 3.36
CA ALA A 232 -11.03 16.73 3.86
C ALA A 232 -12.37 17.08 3.20
N TYR A 233 -13.28 16.11 3.17
CA TYR A 233 -14.65 16.31 2.71
C TYR A 233 -15.62 15.55 3.61
N CYS A 234 -16.88 15.99 3.62
CA CYS A 234 -17.91 15.38 4.44
C CYS A 234 -19.04 14.78 3.60
N LYS A 235 -19.54 13.65 4.09
CA LYS A 235 -20.71 12.96 3.55
C LYS A 235 -21.71 12.68 4.67
N LEU A 236 -22.98 12.67 4.31
CA LEU A 236 -24.04 12.15 5.16
C LEU A 236 -24.31 10.70 4.75
N ILE A 237 -24.17 9.79 5.71
CA ILE A 237 -24.33 8.35 5.48
C ILE A 237 -25.45 7.86 6.39
N TYR A 238 -26.40 7.12 5.80
CA TYR A 238 -27.57 6.62 6.51
C TYR A 238 -27.17 5.51 7.49
N ASP A 239 -27.68 5.59 8.71
CA ASP A 239 -27.59 4.52 9.68
C ASP A 239 -28.92 3.79 9.79
N ALA A 240 -28.93 2.51 9.42
CA ALA A 240 -30.12 1.67 9.39
C ALA A 240 -30.70 1.40 10.78
N LYS A 241 -29.86 1.33 11.82
CA LYS A 241 -30.31 1.12 13.21
C LYS A 241 -30.97 2.37 13.77
N ALA A 242 -30.35 3.52 13.57
CA ALA A 242 -30.83 4.81 14.07
C ALA A 242 -31.87 5.47 13.16
N LYS A 243 -32.08 4.93 11.95
CA LYS A 243 -32.99 5.42 10.92
C LYS A 243 -32.78 6.90 10.56
N LYS A 244 -31.52 7.33 10.50
CA LYS A 244 -31.16 8.71 10.16
C LYS A 244 -29.77 8.81 9.57
N TYR A 245 -29.49 9.94 8.94
CA TYR A 245 -28.18 10.28 8.42
C TYR A 245 -27.24 10.78 9.52
N PHE A 246 -25.99 10.34 9.48
CA PHE A 246 -24.91 10.92 10.26
C PHE A 246 -23.87 11.55 9.35
N ARG A 247 -23.26 12.64 9.83
CA ARG A 247 -22.17 13.33 9.15
C ARG A 247 -20.84 12.67 9.47
N TYR A 248 -20.08 12.36 8.44
CA TYR A 248 -18.74 11.81 8.53
C TYR A 248 -17.76 12.69 7.74
N ILE A 249 -16.55 12.84 8.26
CA ILE A 249 -15.41 13.45 7.56
C ILE A 249 -14.46 12.35 7.07
N PHE A 250 -13.94 12.56 5.86
CA PHE A 250 -12.99 11.70 5.16
C PHE A 250 -11.80 12.54 4.72
N GLY A 251 -10.63 11.92 4.66
CA GLY A 251 -9.45 12.53 4.07
C GLY A 251 -9.45 12.45 2.54
N TRP A 252 -8.97 13.51 1.90
CA TRP A 252 -8.68 13.54 0.46
C TRP A 252 -7.19 13.72 0.26
N SER A 253 -6.51 12.66 -0.16
CA SER A 253 -5.08 12.73 -0.53
C SER A 253 -4.92 13.29 -1.93
N CYS A 254 -5.76 12.79 -2.83
CA CYS A 254 -5.90 12.97 -4.27
C CYS A 254 -7.07 12.03 -4.64
#